data_AF-A0A8S4Q718-F1
#
_entry.id   AF-A0A8S4Q718-F1
#
_cell.length_a   1.000
_cell.length_b   1.000
_cell.length_c   1.000
_cell.angle_alpha   90.00
_cell.angle_beta   90.00
_cell.angle_gamma   90.00
#
_symmetry.space_group_name_H-M   'P 1'
#
loop_
_entity.id
_entity.type
_entity.pdbx_description
1 polymer ?
#
loop_
_entity_poly.entity_id
_entity_poly.type
_entity_poly.pdbx_seq_one_letter_code
_entity_poly.pdbx_strand_id
1 'polypeptide(L)'
;MTEQEYIDCLSIGEWVKRTREDTEMKKMIFMPSEGELTLANGQCGDRETTNVTASVPRRALCYPTSKKACCSNNHCETMTIDQCQCKGCFDLRTRLHVEKYVWQPGSKQCPITYFDTTSACNMFAKRKLKHIICVGDSLVRHFHTALLIVLSGNLESGGMHPNTNPEKKKSCGYYAQFEEKTCRLLIQHRRKICNSTVTLSLRYDYSLPTLQNSVNFIREKEGQVIIFSNGLHNNFDLPKTKLALHKYLETLGSKIFKRNKMDNHTTPRMVFMSPHLPGLMKSPRYWNTQGTKNVTTYTSEMRTFLSKYNIPTFNTHVLTNHSFSFDGTHFGYGLNHQLAQTLLNYISQHEWGAD
;
A
#
# COMPACT_ATOMS: atom_id res chain seq x y z
N MET A 1 -5.51 24.03 -10.49
CA MET A 1 -5.51 22.56 -10.31
C MET A 1 -6.36 22.26 -9.09
N THR A 2 -7.39 21.44 -9.22
CA THR A 2 -8.19 20.96 -8.08
C THR A 2 -7.35 20.04 -7.20
N GLU A 3 -7.80 19.80 -5.97
CA GLU A 3 -7.11 18.89 -5.04
C GLU A 3 -6.97 17.47 -5.61
N GLN A 4 -8.01 16.99 -6.31
CA GLN A 4 -7.98 15.71 -7.00
C GLN A 4 -7.01 15.70 -8.19
N GLU A 5 -6.97 16.76 -9.00
CA GLU A 5 -6.00 16.86 -10.11
C GLU A 5 -4.56 16.89 -9.60
N TYR A 6 -4.31 17.51 -8.44
CA TYR A 6 -2.97 17.56 -7.86
C TYR A 6 -2.48 16.19 -7.39
N ILE A 7 -3.32 15.43 -6.67
CA ILE A 7 -2.92 14.09 -6.23
C ILE A 7 -2.76 13.11 -7.41
N ASP A 8 -3.57 13.25 -8.46
CA ASP A 8 -3.41 12.50 -9.70
C ASP A 8 -2.07 12.86 -10.38
N CYS A 9 -1.75 14.15 -10.44
CA CYS A 9 -0.51 14.65 -11.02
C CYS A 9 0.74 14.06 -10.34
N LEU A 10 0.75 13.98 -9.01
CA LEU A 10 1.86 13.40 -8.23
C LEU A 10 2.08 11.90 -8.49
N SER A 11 1.14 11.24 -9.15
CA SER A 11 1.23 9.82 -9.52
C SER A 11 1.68 9.62 -10.97
N ILE A 12 1.89 10.71 -11.73
CA ILE A 12 2.38 10.64 -13.12
C ILE A 12 3.89 10.43 -13.11
N GLY A 13 4.35 9.41 -13.82
CA GLY A 13 5.75 9.05 -13.92
C GLY A 13 5.95 7.63 -14.41
N GLU A 14 7.18 7.17 -14.30
CA GLU A 14 7.58 5.82 -14.70
C GLU A 14 8.66 5.24 -13.79
N TRP A 15 8.76 3.91 -13.75
CA TRP A 15 9.81 3.21 -13.04
C TRP A 15 11.05 3.12 -13.92
N VAL A 16 12.17 3.70 -13.47
CA VAL A 16 13.46 3.66 -14.16
C VAL A 16 14.45 2.80 -13.38
N LYS A 17 15.16 1.93 -14.10
CA LYS A 17 16.09 0.98 -13.49
C LYS A 17 17.23 1.72 -12.80
N ARG A 18 17.58 1.30 -11.57
CA ARG A 18 18.74 1.85 -10.86
C ARG A 18 20.03 1.53 -11.61
N THR A 19 20.95 2.50 -11.65
CA THR A 19 22.29 2.33 -12.23
C THR A 19 23.25 1.57 -11.32
N ARG A 20 22.96 1.49 -10.01
CA ARG A 20 23.73 0.73 -9.03
C ARG A 20 22.82 -0.16 -8.19
N GLU A 21 23.26 -1.40 -7.98
CA GLU A 21 22.62 -2.28 -7.01
C GLU A 21 23.09 -1.92 -5.59
N ASP A 22 22.17 -1.56 -4.71
CA ASP A 22 22.46 -1.28 -3.31
C ASP A 22 22.87 -2.57 -2.59
N THR A 23 23.82 -2.55 -1.67
CA THR A 23 24.20 -3.79 -0.94
C THR A 23 23.06 -4.31 -0.08
N GLU A 24 22.20 -3.41 0.41
CA GLU A 24 20.95 -3.76 1.10
C GLU A 24 19.91 -4.38 0.16
N MET A 25 20.04 -4.12 -1.15
CA MET A 25 19.29 -4.87 -2.16
C MET A 25 19.67 -6.36 -2.19
N LYS A 26 20.83 -6.78 -1.69
CA LYS A 26 21.15 -8.22 -1.61
C LYS A 26 20.40 -8.93 -0.47
N LYS A 27 19.93 -8.20 0.55
CA LYS A 27 19.02 -8.71 1.59
C LYS A 27 17.56 -8.69 1.14
N MET A 28 17.27 -8.25 -0.09
CA MET A 28 15.92 -7.98 -0.61
C MET A 28 14.98 -9.14 -0.66
N ILE A 29 15.50 -10.36 -0.72
CA ILE A 29 14.85 -11.34 -1.59
C ILE A 29 13.69 -12.02 -0.84
N PHE A 30 12.58 -11.30 -0.80
CA PHE A 30 11.22 -11.81 -0.78
C PHE A 30 10.85 -12.56 -2.07
N MET A 31 11.77 -12.65 -3.02
CA MET A 31 11.74 -13.71 -4.02
C MET A 31 12.30 -14.95 -3.32
N PRO A 32 11.47 -15.96 -3.10
CA PRO A 32 11.95 -17.24 -2.65
C PRO A 32 13.08 -17.68 -3.61
N SER A 33 14.16 -18.25 -3.08
CA SER A 33 15.34 -18.67 -3.87
C SER A 33 14.91 -19.54 -5.08
N GLU A 34 15.77 -19.74 -6.09
CA GLU A 34 15.43 -20.46 -7.34
C GLU A 34 14.80 -21.87 -7.16
N GLY A 35 14.71 -22.43 -5.94
CA GLY A 35 13.96 -23.65 -5.62
C GLY A 35 12.71 -23.49 -4.73
N GLU A 36 12.45 -22.33 -4.13
CA GLU A 36 11.29 -22.11 -3.24
C GLU A 36 10.05 -21.59 -3.97
N LEU A 37 10.23 -21.18 -5.23
CA LEU A 37 9.14 -20.77 -6.08
C LEU A 37 8.45 -21.95 -6.74
N THR A 38 9.17 -22.94 -7.27
CA THR A 38 8.52 -24.06 -7.95
C THR A 38 8.08 -25.14 -6.94
N LEU A 39 6.96 -25.84 -7.19
CA LEU A 39 6.64 -27.03 -6.40
C LEU A 39 7.75 -28.06 -6.55
N ALA A 40 7.91 -28.93 -5.55
CA ALA A 40 8.85 -30.05 -5.61
C ALA A 40 8.67 -30.94 -6.86
N ASN A 41 7.47 -30.95 -7.47
CA ASN A 41 7.17 -31.68 -8.71
C ASN A 41 7.34 -30.84 -10.00
N GLY A 42 7.98 -29.67 -9.94
CA GLY A 42 8.24 -28.83 -11.11
C GLY A 42 7.04 -28.00 -11.60
N GLN A 43 5.91 -28.04 -10.88
CA GLN A 43 4.70 -27.32 -11.24
C GLN A 43 4.72 -25.86 -10.77
N CYS A 44 4.10 -24.99 -11.55
CA CYS A 44 3.66 -23.66 -11.17
C CYS A 44 2.12 -23.63 -11.06
N GLY A 45 1.55 -22.65 -10.38
CA GLY A 45 0.11 -22.51 -10.19
C GLY A 45 -0.40 -22.97 -8.81
N ASP A 46 -1.71 -22.85 -8.58
CA ASP A 46 -2.35 -23.20 -7.31
C ASP A 46 -2.47 -24.71 -7.15
N ARG A 47 -1.99 -25.25 -6.03
CA ARG A 47 -2.50 -26.53 -5.52
C ARG A 47 -3.76 -26.24 -4.70
N GLU A 48 -4.94 -26.41 -5.30
CA GLU A 48 -6.12 -26.77 -4.53
C GLU A 48 -6.38 -28.27 -4.70
N THR A 49 -6.73 -28.95 -3.59
CA THR A 49 -6.99 -30.39 -3.42
C THR A 49 -5.71 -31.24 -3.30
N THR A 50 -5.33 -31.70 -2.11
CA THR A 50 -5.79 -33.03 -1.66
C THR A 50 -6.07 -33.22 -0.17
N ASN A 51 -5.89 -32.26 0.75
CA ASN A 51 -6.60 -32.26 2.04
C ASN A 51 -6.30 -31.01 2.87
N VAL A 52 -7.37 -30.52 3.50
CA VAL A 52 -7.46 -29.23 4.19
C VAL A 52 -7.01 -29.40 5.63
N THR A 53 -5.99 -28.64 6.04
CA THR A 53 -5.90 -28.01 7.36
C THR A 53 -4.92 -26.83 7.28
N ALA A 54 -5.49 -25.66 6.97
CA ALA A 54 -4.95 -24.30 7.17
C ALA A 54 -3.49 -23.98 6.76
N SER A 55 -3.32 -23.18 5.69
CA SER A 55 -2.68 -21.84 5.72
C SER A 55 -2.27 -21.34 4.33
N VAL A 56 -3.19 -20.61 3.67
CA VAL A 56 -3.04 -19.85 2.42
C VAL A 56 -2.54 -20.66 1.20
N PRO A 57 -3.37 -20.93 0.17
CA PRO A 57 -2.90 -21.56 -1.05
C PRO A 57 -1.82 -20.69 -1.67
N ARG A 58 -0.56 -21.16 -1.63
CA ARG A 58 0.53 -20.54 -2.36
C ARG A 58 0.56 -21.15 -3.75
N ARG A 59 0.45 -20.32 -4.77
CA ARG A 59 0.88 -20.70 -6.12
C ARG A 59 2.37 -20.95 -6.06
N ALA A 60 2.80 -22.10 -6.57
CA ALA A 60 4.19 -22.19 -6.97
C ALA A 60 4.42 -21.39 -8.23
N LEU A 61 5.60 -20.82 -8.35
CA LEU A 61 6.05 -19.93 -9.37
C LEU A 61 7.31 -20.41 -10.05
N CYS A 62 7.56 -19.70 -11.12
CA CYS A 62 8.79 -19.75 -11.85
C CYS A 62 9.66 -18.57 -11.41
N TYR A 63 10.96 -18.79 -11.27
CA TYR A 63 11.84 -17.70 -10.86
C TYR A 63 12.09 -16.77 -12.05
N PRO A 64 11.84 -15.45 -11.94
CA PRO A 64 11.96 -14.52 -13.06
C PRO A 64 13.34 -14.52 -13.73
N THR A 65 14.42 -14.74 -12.97
CA THR A 65 15.77 -14.81 -13.56
C THR A 65 16.22 -16.21 -13.94
N SER A 66 15.41 -17.24 -13.70
CA SER A 66 15.76 -18.62 -14.07
C SER A 66 15.54 -18.87 -15.56
N LYS A 67 16.13 -19.96 -16.06
CA LYS A 67 15.87 -20.45 -17.42
C LYS A 67 14.41 -20.89 -17.62
N LYS A 68 13.66 -21.17 -16.55
CA LYS A 68 12.28 -21.66 -16.58
C LYS A 68 11.27 -20.64 -16.07
N ALA A 69 11.46 -19.35 -16.36
CA ALA A 69 10.68 -18.25 -15.78
C ALA A 69 9.19 -18.18 -16.19
N CYS A 70 8.75 -19.06 -17.10
CA CYS A 70 7.43 -19.01 -17.71
C CYS A 70 6.56 -20.16 -17.22
N CYS A 71 5.33 -19.85 -16.82
CA CYS A 71 4.35 -20.84 -16.41
C CYS A 71 3.40 -21.16 -17.57
N SER A 72 3.43 -22.40 -18.04
CA SER A 72 2.59 -22.94 -19.12
C SER A 72 1.97 -24.25 -18.63
N ASN A 73 0.66 -24.43 -18.78
CA ASN A 73 -0.06 -25.63 -18.32
C ASN A 73 0.30 -26.08 -16.88
N ASN A 74 0.48 -25.12 -15.96
CA ASN A 74 0.92 -25.38 -14.59
C ASN A 74 2.32 -26.00 -14.43
N HIS A 75 3.20 -25.86 -15.43
CA HIS A 75 4.60 -26.26 -15.34
C HIS A 75 5.53 -25.07 -15.62
N CYS A 76 6.64 -25.01 -14.87
CA CYS A 76 7.70 -24.05 -15.17
C CYS A 76 8.53 -24.56 -16.34
N GLU A 77 8.56 -23.80 -17.42
CA GLU A 77 9.11 -24.22 -18.71
C GLU A 77 10.21 -23.27 -19.20
N THR A 78 11.20 -23.85 -19.88
CA THR A 78 12.20 -23.10 -20.64
C THR A 78 11.60 -22.74 -21.99
N MET A 79 11.25 -21.46 -22.17
CA MET A 79 10.62 -20.95 -23.38
C MET A 79 11.29 -19.64 -23.81
N THR A 80 11.25 -19.34 -25.10
CA THR A 80 11.64 -18.00 -25.60
C THR A 80 10.68 -16.93 -25.06
N ILE A 81 11.08 -15.65 -25.10
CA ILE A 81 10.23 -14.55 -24.60
C ILE A 81 8.87 -14.55 -25.30
N ASP A 82 8.84 -14.68 -26.62
CA ASP A 82 7.60 -14.66 -27.41
C ASP A 82 6.71 -15.86 -27.08
N GLN A 83 7.31 -17.04 -26.90
CA GLN A 83 6.58 -18.24 -26.49
C GLN A 83 5.98 -18.10 -25.08
N CYS A 84 6.63 -17.36 -24.16
CA CYS A 84 6.12 -17.11 -22.82
C CYS A 84 4.96 -16.11 -22.77
N GLN A 85 4.79 -15.30 -23.80
CA GLN A 85 3.69 -14.34 -23.93
C GLN A 85 2.46 -14.97 -24.60
N CYS A 86 2.28 -16.28 -24.40
CA CYS A 86 1.15 -17.02 -24.94
C CYS A 86 -0.16 -16.71 -24.20
N LYS A 87 -1.29 -17.01 -24.85
CA LYS A 87 -2.62 -16.94 -24.20
C LYS A 87 -2.68 -17.96 -23.06
N GLY A 88 -2.77 -17.47 -21.83
CA GLY A 88 -2.84 -18.29 -20.61
C GLY A 88 -1.49 -18.54 -19.93
N CYS A 89 -0.38 -18.16 -20.55
CA CYS A 89 0.93 -18.19 -19.92
C CYS A 89 1.06 -17.06 -18.88
N PHE A 90 1.83 -17.32 -17.82
CA PHE A 90 2.28 -16.29 -16.89
C PHE A 90 3.79 -16.12 -17.00
N ASP A 91 4.23 -15.00 -17.59
CA ASP A 91 5.63 -14.62 -17.65
C ASP A 91 5.97 -13.62 -16.53
N LEU A 92 6.64 -14.09 -15.48
CA LEU A 92 7.00 -13.25 -14.34
C LEU A 92 8.11 -12.24 -14.66
N ARG A 93 8.85 -12.40 -15.77
CA ARG A 93 9.86 -11.42 -16.23
C ARG A 93 9.22 -10.11 -16.68
N THR A 94 7.97 -10.17 -17.10
CA THR A 94 7.19 -8.99 -17.51
C THR A 94 6.81 -8.09 -16.34
N ARG A 95 7.15 -8.48 -15.10
CA ARG A 95 6.81 -7.73 -13.89
C ARG A 95 8.01 -7.01 -13.33
N LEU A 96 7.78 -5.74 -12.97
CA LEU A 96 8.79 -4.87 -12.40
C LEU A 96 8.95 -5.16 -10.91
N HIS A 97 10.11 -5.71 -10.53
CA HIS A 97 10.53 -5.74 -9.13
C HIS A 97 10.96 -4.33 -8.73
N VAL A 98 9.99 -3.49 -8.39
CA VAL A 98 10.14 -2.03 -8.21
C VAL A 98 11.23 -1.62 -7.24
N GLU A 99 11.61 -2.51 -6.33
CA GLU A 99 12.71 -2.28 -5.41
C GLU A 99 14.05 -2.11 -6.15
N LYS A 100 14.20 -2.66 -7.37
CA LYS A 100 15.35 -2.45 -8.28
C LYS A 100 15.25 -1.17 -9.12
N TYR A 101 14.18 -0.40 -8.95
CA TYR A 101 13.86 0.78 -9.74
C TYR A 101 13.73 2.01 -8.83
N VAL A 102 13.76 3.18 -9.46
CA VAL A 102 13.38 4.46 -8.87
C VAL A 102 12.21 5.00 -9.65
N TRP A 103 11.30 5.68 -8.96
CA TRP A 103 10.22 6.39 -9.64
C TRP A 103 10.78 7.68 -10.21
N GLN A 104 10.55 7.91 -11.50
CA GLN A 104 10.87 9.17 -12.16
C GLN A 104 9.57 9.94 -12.37
N PRO A 105 9.36 11.07 -11.66
CA PRO A 105 8.17 11.89 -11.84
C PRO A 105 8.09 12.40 -13.28
N GLY A 106 6.93 12.24 -13.91
CA GLY A 106 6.71 12.61 -15.32
C GLY A 106 6.13 14.00 -15.52
N SER A 107 5.55 14.61 -14.47
CA SER A 107 4.88 15.91 -14.58
C SER A 107 5.76 17.05 -14.04
N LYS A 108 5.93 18.09 -14.86
CA LYS A 108 6.57 19.35 -14.45
C LYS A 108 5.64 20.25 -13.63
N GLN A 109 4.32 20.01 -13.67
CA GLN A 109 3.32 20.86 -12.99
C GLN A 109 3.24 20.58 -11.48
N CYS A 110 3.66 19.39 -11.06
CA CYS A 110 3.64 18.94 -9.68
C CYS A 110 4.98 18.25 -9.34
N PRO A 111 6.06 19.03 -9.16
CA PRO A 111 7.36 18.45 -8.85
C PRO A 111 7.29 17.66 -7.53
N ILE A 112 7.86 16.46 -7.55
CA ILE A 112 7.94 15.59 -6.37
C ILE A 112 9.20 15.93 -5.59
N THR A 113 9.04 16.22 -4.30
CA THR A 113 10.11 16.29 -3.32
C THR A 113 10.22 14.95 -2.61
N TYR A 114 11.41 14.35 -2.58
CA TYR A 114 11.66 13.17 -1.78
C TYR A 114 12.01 13.60 -0.35
N PHE A 115 11.13 13.30 0.58
CA PHE A 115 11.30 13.64 1.99
C PHE A 115 12.11 12.57 2.71
N ASP A 116 13.12 13.02 3.44
CA ASP A 116 13.74 12.28 4.53
C ASP A 116 13.07 12.64 5.88
N THR A 117 13.59 12.11 6.99
CA THR A 117 13.05 12.41 8.33
C THR A 117 13.07 13.91 8.65
N THR A 118 14.19 14.60 8.39
CA THR A 118 14.37 16.00 8.75
C THR A 118 13.45 16.91 7.95
N SER A 119 13.46 16.77 6.62
CA SER A 119 12.62 17.56 5.71
C SER A 119 11.12 17.28 5.91
N ALA A 120 10.73 16.03 6.18
CA ALA A 120 9.34 15.71 6.53
C ALA A 120 8.90 16.38 7.83
N CYS A 121 9.73 16.32 8.89
CA CYS A 121 9.41 16.94 10.16
C CYS A 121 9.32 18.47 10.09
N ASN A 122 10.23 19.10 9.34
CA ASN A 122 10.16 20.53 9.06
C ASN A 122 8.89 20.90 8.29
N MET A 123 8.52 20.08 7.30
CA MET A 123 7.27 20.26 6.56
C MET A 123 6.05 20.14 7.47
N PHE A 124 5.97 19.12 8.32
CA PHE A 124 4.86 18.96 9.26
C PHE A 124 4.75 20.13 10.24
N ALA A 125 5.86 20.61 10.78
CA ALA A 125 5.88 21.78 11.65
C ALA A 125 5.36 23.02 10.92
N LYS A 126 5.88 23.31 9.72
CA LYS A 126 5.44 24.43 8.87
C LYS A 126 3.96 24.35 8.52
N ARG A 127 3.45 23.14 8.29
CA ARG A 127 2.05 22.89 7.92
C ARG A 127 1.12 22.65 9.11
N LYS A 128 1.65 22.73 10.34
CA LYS A 128 0.93 22.51 11.61
C LYS A 128 0.23 21.15 11.69
N LEU A 129 0.79 20.15 11.02
CA LEU A 129 0.30 18.78 11.07
C LEU A 129 0.77 18.12 12.37
N LYS A 130 -0.17 17.56 13.14
CA LYS A 130 0.07 16.91 14.44
C LYS A 130 -0.28 15.42 14.41
N HIS A 131 -1.17 14.99 13.51
CA HIS A 131 -1.70 13.64 13.47
C HIS A 131 -1.84 13.11 12.05
N ILE A 132 -1.24 11.94 11.80
CA ILE A 132 -1.47 11.15 10.59
C ILE A 132 -2.14 9.85 11.03
N ILE A 133 -3.34 9.59 10.54
CA ILE A 133 -4.12 8.41 10.88
C ILE A 133 -4.37 7.58 9.63
N CYS A 134 -3.82 6.38 9.60
CA CYS A 134 -4.07 5.39 8.56
C CYS A 134 -5.16 4.43 9.03
N VAL A 135 -6.22 4.23 8.24
CA VAL A 135 -7.35 3.35 8.56
C VAL A 135 -7.58 2.36 7.43
N GLY A 136 -7.51 1.07 7.71
CA GLY A 136 -7.82 0.06 6.70
C GLY A 136 -7.14 -1.28 6.96
N ASP A 137 -7.04 -2.07 5.91
CA ASP A 137 -6.57 -3.45 5.95
C ASP A 137 -5.04 -3.56 5.77
N SER A 138 -4.58 -4.72 5.31
CA SER A 138 -3.16 -5.03 5.07
C SER A 138 -2.50 -4.13 4.04
N LEU A 139 -3.24 -3.59 3.05
CA LEU A 139 -2.69 -2.63 2.10
C LEU A 139 -2.30 -1.33 2.81
N VAL A 140 -3.18 -0.82 3.67
CA VAL A 140 -2.93 0.39 4.47
C VAL A 140 -1.85 0.14 5.52
N ARG A 141 -1.76 -1.08 6.08
CA ARG A 141 -0.65 -1.46 6.99
C ARG A 141 0.70 -1.36 6.29
N HIS A 142 0.82 -1.81 5.05
CA HIS A 142 2.08 -1.74 4.29
C HIS A 142 2.46 -0.29 3.99
N PHE A 143 1.49 0.49 3.54
CA PHE A 143 1.64 1.92 3.36
C PHE A 143 2.11 2.63 4.65
N HIS A 144 1.44 2.36 5.78
CA HIS A 144 1.81 2.88 7.10
C HIS A 144 3.22 2.47 7.54
N THR A 145 3.61 1.22 7.26
CA THR A 145 4.96 0.71 7.55
C THR A 145 6.01 1.49 6.78
N ALA A 146 5.76 1.82 5.51
CA ALA A 146 6.66 2.66 4.73
C ALA A 146 6.75 4.10 5.28
N LEU A 147 5.63 4.70 5.70
CA LEU A 147 5.65 6.00 6.37
C LEU A 147 6.51 5.97 7.65
N LEU A 148 6.36 4.95 8.48
CA LEU A 148 7.20 4.80 9.69
C LEU A 148 8.69 4.74 9.34
N ILE A 149 9.05 3.99 8.30
CA ILE A 149 10.44 3.88 7.86
C ILE A 149 10.99 5.24 7.41
N VAL A 150 10.27 5.95 6.53
CA VAL A 150 10.68 7.29 6.04
C VAL A 150 10.83 8.28 7.19
N LEU A 151 9.85 8.32 8.08
CA LEU A 151 9.76 9.32 9.15
C LEU A 151 10.65 8.99 10.36
N SER A 152 11.23 7.78 10.41
CA SER A 152 12.23 7.42 11.42
C SER A 152 13.65 7.38 10.88
N GLY A 153 13.83 7.42 9.55
CA GLY A 153 15.14 7.34 8.91
C GLY A 153 15.81 5.98 9.12
N ASN A 154 15.04 4.96 9.50
CA ASN A 154 15.55 3.65 9.87
C ASN A 154 14.94 2.59 8.95
N LEU A 155 15.69 2.23 7.91
CA LEU A 155 15.29 1.20 6.96
C LEU A 155 15.21 -0.19 7.60
N GLU A 156 16.13 -0.50 8.51
CA GLU A 156 16.28 -1.82 9.11
C GLU A 156 15.09 -2.17 10.02
N SER A 157 14.63 -1.24 10.86
CA SER A 157 13.60 -1.56 11.86
C SER A 157 12.58 -0.45 12.10
N GLY A 158 12.55 0.59 11.27
CA GLY A 158 11.72 1.78 11.50
C GLY A 158 10.21 1.50 11.59
N GLY A 159 9.74 0.46 10.91
CA GLY A 159 8.35 0.00 10.93
C GLY A 159 7.99 -0.85 12.14
N MET A 160 8.97 -1.42 12.84
CA MET A 160 8.76 -2.37 13.94
C MET A 160 8.57 -1.69 15.30
N HIS A 161 7.96 -2.41 16.25
CA HIS A 161 7.85 -2.00 17.64
C HIS A 161 9.25 -1.86 18.27
N PRO A 162 9.52 -0.80 19.06
CA PRO A 162 10.83 -0.59 19.68
C PRO A 162 11.31 -1.78 20.53
N ASN A 163 10.37 -2.44 21.21
CA ASN A 163 10.61 -3.59 22.08
C ASN A 163 10.66 -4.94 21.36
N THR A 164 10.63 -4.97 20.02
CA THR A 164 10.83 -6.23 19.28
C THR A 164 12.19 -6.82 19.64
N ASN A 165 12.22 -8.12 19.97
CA ASN A 165 13.45 -8.79 20.40
C ASN A 165 14.52 -8.79 19.27
N PRO A 166 15.82 -8.88 19.59
CA PRO A 166 16.89 -8.75 18.61
C PRO A 166 16.85 -9.79 17.48
N GLU A 167 16.48 -11.03 17.79
CA GLU A 167 16.38 -12.11 16.80
C GLU A 167 15.29 -11.81 15.76
N LYS A 168 14.11 -11.39 16.21
CA LYS A 168 13.00 -10.99 15.34
C LYS A 168 13.31 -9.70 14.60
N LYS A 169 14.00 -8.73 15.20
CA LYS A 169 14.50 -7.54 14.48
C LYS A 169 15.43 -7.93 13.34
N LYS A 170 16.31 -8.91 13.56
CA LYS A 170 17.21 -9.42 12.54
C LYS A 170 16.45 -10.17 11.43
N SER A 171 15.51 -11.05 11.77
CA SER A 171 14.76 -11.83 10.78
C SER A 171 13.72 -11.02 10.01
N CYS A 172 13.12 -10.01 10.66
CA CYS A 172 12.09 -9.15 10.09
C CYS A 172 12.62 -7.76 9.69
N GLY A 173 13.93 -7.58 9.65
CA GLY A 173 14.55 -6.30 9.32
C GLY A 173 14.40 -5.92 7.85
N TYR A 174 14.67 -4.65 7.54
CA TYR A 174 14.69 -4.11 6.18
C TYR A 174 13.34 -4.36 5.47
N TYR A 175 13.34 -5.04 4.33
CA TYR A 175 12.13 -5.27 3.56
C TYR A 175 11.27 -6.40 4.14
N ALA A 176 11.80 -7.26 5.00
CA ALA A 176 11.05 -8.31 5.67
C ALA A 176 9.95 -7.78 6.61
N GLN A 177 9.99 -6.48 6.96
CA GLN A 177 8.91 -5.79 7.67
C GLN A 177 7.56 -5.87 6.94
N PHE A 178 7.57 -6.09 5.62
CA PHE A 178 6.37 -6.22 4.79
C PHE A 178 5.87 -7.68 4.69
N GLU A 179 6.39 -8.62 5.49
CA GLU A 179 6.00 -10.05 5.44
C GLU A 179 4.74 -10.35 6.24
N GLU A 180 3.79 -11.02 5.57
CA GLU A 180 2.44 -11.25 6.06
C GLU A 180 2.37 -12.33 7.15
N LYS A 181 3.25 -13.33 7.17
CA LYS A 181 3.11 -14.46 8.10
C LYS A 181 3.70 -14.15 9.47
N THR A 182 4.95 -13.72 9.50
CA THR A 182 5.77 -13.62 10.71
C THR A 182 5.90 -12.19 11.20
N CYS A 183 6.17 -11.26 10.28
CA CYS A 183 6.64 -9.93 10.64
C CYS A 183 5.50 -8.92 10.85
N ARG A 184 4.30 -9.17 10.28
CA ARG A 184 3.13 -8.28 10.41
C ARG A 184 2.75 -7.92 11.85
N LEU A 185 2.96 -8.83 12.81
CA LEU A 185 2.58 -8.63 14.22
C LEU A 185 3.57 -7.74 14.97
N LEU A 186 4.73 -7.48 14.38
CA LEU A 186 5.80 -6.67 14.97
C LEU A 186 5.69 -5.20 14.56
N ILE A 187 4.76 -4.85 13.67
CA ILE A 187 4.60 -3.49 13.16
C ILE A 187 4.05 -2.56 14.24
N GLN A 188 4.71 -1.41 14.42
CA GLN A 188 4.25 -0.41 15.36
C GLN A 188 2.94 0.19 14.85
N HIS A 189 1.86 0.13 15.64
CA HIS A 189 0.59 0.74 15.23
C HIS A 189 0.46 2.21 15.63
N ARG A 190 1.26 2.72 16.57
CA ARG A 190 1.19 4.13 16.98
C ARG A 190 2.56 4.64 17.40
N ARG A 191 3.10 5.64 16.70
CA ARG A 191 4.42 6.18 17.00
C ARG A 191 4.39 7.71 17.05
N LYS A 192 5.07 8.26 18.05
CA LYS A 192 5.43 9.67 18.08
C LYS A 192 6.72 9.86 17.28
N ILE A 193 6.71 10.80 16.35
CA ILE A 193 7.82 11.15 15.44
C ILE A 193 8.09 12.67 15.54
N CYS A 194 9.17 13.14 14.91
CA CYS A 194 9.52 14.57 14.89
C CYS A 194 9.65 15.17 16.30
N ASN A 195 10.48 14.57 17.15
CA ASN A 195 10.63 14.96 18.56
C ASN A 195 9.29 15.01 19.31
N SER A 196 8.44 14.01 19.05
CA SER A 196 7.12 13.84 19.68
C SER A 196 6.06 14.88 19.32
N THR A 197 6.27 15.71 18.31
CA THR A 197 5.30 16.71 17.85
C THR A 197 4.21 16.11 16.96
N VAL A 198 4.52 15.04 16.21
CA VAL A 198 3.58 14.38 15.31
C VAL A 198 3.33 12.94 15.77
N THR A 199 2.07 12.51 15.75
CA THR A 199 1.68 11.12 16.01
C THR A 199 1.21 10.47 14.71
N LEU A 200 1.91 9.41 14.29
CA LEU A 200 1.46 8.50 13.24
C LEU A 200 0.74 7.31 13.88
N SER A 201 -0.45 6.98 13.39
CA SER A 201 -1.26 5.87 13.91
C SER A 201 -1.85 5.02 12.79
N LEU A 202 -1.90 3.72 13.01
CA LEU A 202 -2.61 2.72 12.22
C LEU A 202 -3.80 2.20 13.03
N ARG A 203 -4.96 2.26 12.42
CA ARG A 203 -6.15 1.55 12.84
C ARG A 203 -6.43 0.45 11.82
N TYR A 204 -6.12 -0.78 12.22
CA TYR A 204 -6.32 -1.94 11.37
C TYR A 204 -7.80 -2.33 11.37
N ASP A 205 -8.48 -2.05 10.26
CA ASP A 205 -9.87 -2.39 10.01
C ASP A 205 -9.94 -3.35 8.83
N TYR A 206 -9.97 -4.62 9.17
CA TYR A 206 -9.95 -5.71 8.21
C TYR A 206 -11.23 -5.79 7.35
N SER A 207 -12.38 -5.28 7.84
CA SER A 207 -13.66 -5.43 7.13
C SER A 207 -14.62 -4.26 7.36
N LEU A 208 -15.63 -4.12 6.50
CA LEU A 208 -16.63 -3.06 6.61
C LEU A 208 -17.33 -2.98 7.99
N PRO A 209 -17.70 -4.10 8.66
CA PRO A 209 -18.23 -4.03 10.03
C PRO A 209 -17.26 -3.41 11.03
N THR A 210 -15.94 -3.60 10.85
CA THR A 210 -14.93 -3.01 11.75
C THR A 210 -14.71 -1.51 11.52
N LEU A 211 -15.04 -1.00 10.33
CA LEU A 211 -14.89 0.42 10.00
C LEU A 211 -15.72 1.32 10.92
N GLN A 212 -16.91 0.88 11.35
CA GLN A 212 -17.74 1.63 12.29
C GLN A 212 -17.07 1.78 13.67
N ASN A 213 -16.27 0.80 14.09
CA ASN A 213 -15.53 0.87 15.36
C ASN A 213 -14.44 1.94 15.34
N SER A 214 -13.98 2.33 14.15
CA SER A 214 -12.93 3.35 14.00
C SER A 214 -13.42 4.77 14.14
N VAL A 215 -14.73 5.00 14.10
CA VAL A 215 -15.32 6.30 14.45
C VAL A 215 -14.89 6.72 15.86
N ASN A 216 -14.78 5.78 16.80
CA ASN A 216 -14.37 6.09 18.18
C ASN A 216 -12.85 6.31 18.32
N PHE A 217 -12.07 5.75 17.40
CA PHE A 217 -10.63 5.94 17.34
C PHE A 217 -10.27 7.33 16.79
N ILE A 218 -11.03 7.80 15.81
CA ILE A 218 -10.88 9.14 15.22
C ILE A 218 -11.57 10.14 16.13
N ARG A 219 -10.77 10.73 17.01
CA ARG A 219 -11.16 11.93 17.75
C ARG A 219 -10.79 13.14 16.92
N GLU A 220 -11.68 14.13 16.88
CA GLU A 220 -11.37 15.48 16.40
C GLU A 220 -10.11 15.98 17.09
N LYS A 221 -9.10 16.30 16.29
CA LYS A 221 -7.86 16.92 16.73
C LYS A 221 -7.42 17.87 15.64
N GLU A 222 -6.92 19.02 16.06
CA GLU A 222 -6.24 19.95 15.17
C GLU A 222 -5.05 19.28 14.47
N GLY A 223 -4.74 19.69 13.24
CA GLY A 223 -3.56 19.17 12.53
C GLY A 223 -3.71 17.71 12.13
N GLN A 224 -4.91 17.26 11.73
CA GLN A 224 -5.18 15.85 11.46
C GLN A 224 -5.43 15.55 9.98
N VAL A 225 -4.68 14.56 9.46
CA VAL A 225 -4.96 13.89 8.19
C VAL A 225 -5.38 12.44 8.44
N ILE A 226 -6.45 12.01 7.75
CA ILE A 226 -6.93 10.63 7.77
C ILE A 226 -6.75 10.04 6.39
N ILE A 227 -5.93 9.01 6.27
CA ILE A 227 -5.78 8.22 5.05
C ILE A 227 -6.51 6.91 5.28
N PHE A 228 -7.48 6.60 4.43
CA PHE A 228 -8.27 5.40 4.59
C PHE A 228 -8.42 4.60 3.32
N SER A 229 -8.54 3.28 3.45
CA SER A 229 -8.87 2.36 2.37
C SER A 229 -9.72 1.21 2.89
N ASN A 230 -10.56 0.65 2.03
CA ASN A 230 -11.32 -0.56 2.30
C ASN A 230 -11.72 -1.23 0.97
N GLY A 231 -12.44 -2.35 1.03
CA GLY A 231 -12.97 -3.02 -0.17
C GLY A 231 -12.40 -4.43 -0.40
N LEU A 232 -11.13 -4.67 -0.09
CA LEU A 232 -10.44 -5.92 -0.43
C LEU A 232 -11.14 -7.14 0.17
N HIS A 233 -11.39 -7.12 1.48
CA HIS A 233 -11.95 -8.26 2.22
C HIS A 233 -13.46 -8.45 2.06
N ASN A 234 -14.14 -7.51 1.40
CA ASN A 234 -15.52 -7.65 0.96
C ASN A 234 -15.62 -7.76 -0.57
N ASN A 235 -14.55 -8.23 -1.23
CA ASN A 235 -14.57 -8.54 -2.67
C ASN A 235 -14.93 -7.33 -3.55
N PHE A 236 -14.59 -6.13 -3.09
CA PHE A 236 -14.93 -4.87 -3.74
C PHE A 236 -16.44 -4.70 -4.00
N ASP A 237 -17.28 -5.25 -3.12
CA ASP A 237 -18.73 -5.09 -3.14
C ASP A 237 -19.08 -3.60 -2.94
N LEU A 238 -19.35 -2.92 -4.06
CA LEU A 238 -19.59 -1.48 -4.13
C LEU A 238 -20.80 -1.04 -3.30
N PRO A 239 -22.01 -1.64 -3.45
CA PRO A 239 -23.16 -1.24 -2.64
C PRO A 239 -22.89 -1.33 -1.13
N LYS A 240 -22.32 -2.45 -0.65
CA LYS A 240 -22.01 -2.60 0.77
C LYS A 240 -20.96 -1.60 1.25
N THR A 241 -19.92 -1.37 0.44
CA THR A 241 -18.86 -0.42 0.81
C THR A 241 -19.39 1.01 0.87
N LYS A 242 -20.13 1.46 -0.16
CA LYS A 242 -20.72 2.81 -0.20
C LYS A 242 -21.67 3.02 0.98
N LEU A 243 -22.49 2.04 1.33
CA LEU A 243 -23.38 2.12 2.49
C LEU A 243 -22.61 2.22 3.81
N ALA A 244 -21.59 1.38 4.01
CA ALA A 244 -20.78 1.40 5.23
C ALA A 244 -20.01 2.73 5.37
N LEU A 245 -19.42 3.22 4.28
CA LEU A 245 -18.71 4.50 4.25
C LEU A 245 -19.66 5.68 4.43
N HIS A 246 -20.85 5.67 3.83
CA HIS A 246 -21.87 6.68 4.05
C HIS A 246 -22.19 6.81 5.54
N LYS A 247 -22.54 5.70 6.22
CA LYS A 247 -22.81 5.69 7.67
C LYS A 247 -21.61 6.18 8.48
N TYR A 248 -20.40 5.77 8.11
CA TYR A 248 -19.17 6.18 8.75
C TYR A 248 -18.93 7.69 8.63
N LEU A 249 -19.03 8.24 7.42
CA LEU A 249 -18.85 9.65 7.12
C LEU A 249 -19.97 10.51 7.72
N GLU A 250 -21.21 10.03 7.78
CA GLU A 250 -22.29 10.72 8.49
C GLU A 250 -22.08 10.72 10.00
N THR A 251 -21.56 9.63 10.57
CA THR A 251 -21.29 9.57 12.01
C THR A 251 -20.10 10.44 12.39
N LEU A 252 -19.03 10.41 11.59
CA LEU A 252 -17.90 11.33 11.76
C LEU A 252 -18.35 12.76 11.53
N GLY A 253 -19.03 13.03 10.42
CA GLY A 253 -19.52 14.35 10.06
C GLY A 253 -20.52 14.92 11.06
N SER A 254 -21.44 14.12 11.60
CA SER A 254 -22.33 14.59 12.66
C SER A 254 -21.62 14.85 13.99
N LYS A 255 -20.45 14.26 14.24
CA LYS A 255 -19.60 14.62 15.39
C LYS A 255 -18.78 15.89 15.09
N ILE A 256 -18.14 15.92 13.92
CA ILE A 256 -17.19 16.95 13.46
C ILE A 256 -17.91 18.23 13.03
N PHE A 257 -18.88 18.14 12.10
CA PHE A 257 -19.61 19.27 11.55
C PHE A 257 -20.70 19.84 12.50
N LYS A 258 -21.23 19.08 13.47
CA LYS A 258 -22.15 19.67 14.47
C LYS A 258 -21.41 20.53 15.50
N ARG A 259 -20.09 20.36 15.67
CA ARG A 259 -19.26 21.19 16.56
C ARG A 259 -18.59 22.35 15.83
N ASN A 260 -18.23 22.19 14.56
CA ASN A 260 -17.54 23.21 13.77
C ASN A 260 -18.50 24.05 12.90
N LYS A 261 -19.32 24.88 13.55
CA LYS A 261 -20.04 25.95 12.85
C LYS A 261 -19.18 27.18 12.54
N MET A 262 -17.90 27.26 12.94
CA MET A 262 -17.11 28.49 12.76
C MET A 262 -15.60 28.39 12.46
N ASP A 263 -14.95 27.24 12.29
CA ASP A 263 -13.51 27.24 11.92
C ASP A 263 -13.09 26.11 10.97
N ASN A 264 -12.47 26.49 9.84
CA ASN A 264 -11.95 25.60 8.80
C ASN A 264 -10.71 24.78 9.24
N HIS A 265 -10.11 25.08 10.40
CA HIS A 265 -8.81 24.54 10.81
C HIS A 265 -8.87 23.29 11.71
N THR A 266 -10.04 22.93 12.23
CA THR A 266 -10.21 21.82 13.19
C THR A 266 -10.86 20.57 12.58
N THR A 267 -11.34 20.66 11.34
CA THR A 267 -11.93 19.52 10.62
C THR A 267 -10.82 18.66 10.02
N PRO A 268 -10.73 17.36 10.36
CA PRO A 268 -9.75 16.47 9.77
C PRO A 268 -9.92 16.36 8.26
N ARG A 269 -8.85 16.53 7.47
CA ARG A 269 -8.95 16.22 6.02
C ARG A 269 -8.76 14.74 5.80
N MET A 270 -9.51 14.19 4.85
CA MET A 270 -9.53 12.77 4.55
C MET A 270 -9.03 12.52 3.14
N VAL A 271 -8.28 11.43 2.94
CA VAL A 271 -7.83 10.96 1.63
C VAL A 271 -8.17 9.48 1.52
N PHE A 272 -8.84 9.09 0.44
CA PHE A 272 -9.07 7.69 0.15
C PHE A 272 -7.92 7.11 -0.68
N MET A 273 -7.16 6.17 -0.13
CA MET A 273 -6.15 5.44 -0.89
C MET A 273 -6.84 4.30 -1.65
N SER A 274 -6.76 4.29 -2.97
CA SER A 274 -7.34 3.21 -3.75
C SER A 274 -6.63 1.88 -3.47
N PRO A 275 -7.35 0.74 -3.51
CA PRO A 275 -6.72 -0.57 -3.54
C PRO A 275 -5.72 -0.67 -4.70
N HIS A 276 -4.70 -1.53 -4.54
CA HIS A 276 -3.70 -1.76 -5.58
C HIS A 276 -4.27 -2.61 -6.71
N LEU A 277 -3.76 -2.42 -7.92
CA LEU A 277 -3.99 -3.40 -8.97
C LEU A 277 -3.38 -4.75 -8.55
N PRO A 278 -4.09 -5.87 -8.78
CA PRO A 278 -3.59 -7.18 -8.40
C PRO A 278 -2.40 -7.56 -9.28
N GLY A 279 -1.43 -8.25 -8.68
CA GLY A 279 -0.34 -8.88 -9.45
C GLY A 279 -0.78 -10.17 -10.12
N LEU A 280 0.09 -10.73 -10.97
CA LEU A 280 -0.10 -12.06 -11.60
C LEU A 280 -0.34 -13.19 -10.58
N MET A 281 0.15 -12.97 -9.37
CA MET A 281 0.10 -13.89 -8.25
C MET A 281 -1.27 -14.01 -7.60
N LYS A 282 -2.24 -13.18 -7.99
CA LYS A 282 -3.56 -13.17 -7.37
C LYS A 282 -4.22 -14.54 -7.57
N SER A 283 -4.62 -15.17 -6.47
CA SER A 283 -5.31 -16.46 -6.50
C SER A 283 -6.54 -16.40 -7.41
N PRO A 284 -6.79 -17.42 -8.25
CA PRO A 284 -7.85 -17.40 -9.25
C PRO A 284 -9.21 -17.47 -8.59
N ARG A 285 -9.28 -18.04 -7.37
CA ARG A 285 -10.44 -17.96 -6.48
C ARG A 285 -10.96 -16.53 -6.32
N TYR A 286 -10.07 -15.55 -6.27
CA TYR A 286 -10.41 -14.14 -6.11
C TYR A 286 -10.33 -13.35 -7.40
N TRP A 287 -9.94 -13.94 -8.54
CA TRP A 287 -9.74 -13.17 -9.77
C TRP A 287 -11.05 -12.54 -10.28
N ASN A 288 -12.16 -13.28 -10.19
CA ASN A 288 -13.47 -12.80 -10.62
C ASN A 288 -14.04 -11.69 -9.74
N THR A 289 -13.53 -11.53 -8.50
CA THR A 289 -14.00 -10.51 -7.55
C THR A 289 -12.99 -9.39 -7.32
N GLN A 290 -11.70 -9.69 -7.41
CA GLN A 290 -10.56 -8.85 -7.03
C GLN A 290 -9.53 -8.72 -8.15
N GLY A 291 -9.88 -9.10 -9.39
CA GLY A 291 -9.06 -8.89 -10.58
C GLY A 291 -9.01 -7.42 -11.02
N THR A 292 -8.13 -7.11 -11.98
CA THR A 292 -7.87 -5.75 -12.47
C THR A 292 -9.14 -4.99 -12.86
N LYS A 293 -10.08 -5.65 -13.56
CA LYS A 293 -11.36 -5.04 -13.95
C LYS A 293 -12.15 -4.58 -12.73
N ASN A 294 -12.33 -5.45 -11.75
CA ASN A 294 -13.14 -5.17 -10.56
C ASN A 294 -12.50 -4.09 -9.69
N VAL A 295 -11.17 -4.15 -9.49
CA VAL A 295 -10.44 -3.11 -8.75
C VAL A 295 -10.56 -1.76 -9.47
N THR A 296 -10.43 -1.74 -10.79
CA THR A 296 -10.54 -0.50 -11.59
C THR A 296 -11.94 0.10 -11.50
N THR A 297 -12.98 -0.72 -11.70
CA THR A 297 -14.37 -0.28 -11.55
C THR A 297 -14.64 0.21 -10.12
N TYR A 298 -14.17 -0.52 -9.11
CA TYR A 298 -14.34 -0.14 -7.71
C TYR A 298 -13.72 1.22 -7.41
N THR A 299 -12.45 1.44 -7.79
CA THR A 299 -11.74 2.70 -7.58
C THR A 299 -12.43 3.87 -8.28
N SER A 300 -12.87 3.69 -9.53
CA SER A 300 -13.59 4.73 -10.28
C SER A 300 -14.91 5.11 -9.61
N GLU A 301 -15.68 4.10 -9.19
CA GLU A 301 -16.97 4.29 -8.52
C GLU A 301 -16.84 4.90 -7.13
N MET A 302 -15.78 4.54 -6.40
CA MET A 302 -15.46 5.14 -5.11
C MET A 302 -15.04 6.60 -5.25
N ARG A 303 -14.24 6.94 -6.27
CA ARG A 303 -13.87 8.35 -6.57
C ARG A 303 -15.11 9.21 -6.80
N THR A 304 -16.05 8.75 -7.62
CA THR A 304 -17.32 9.47 -7.88
C THR A 304 -18.20 9.56 -6.63
N PHE A 305 -18.21 8.53 -5.78
CA PHE A 305 -18.97 8.56 -4.53
C PHE A 305 -18.36 9.55 -3.52
N LEU A 306 -17.04 9.54 -3.36
CA LEU A 306 -16.31 10.32 -2.37
C LEU A 306 -16.14 11.80 -2.75
N SER A 307 -16.20 12.14 -4.05
CA SER A 307 -16.20 13.54 -4.48
C SER A 307 -17.39 14.33 -3.92
N LYS A 308 -18.53 13.66 -3.66
CA LYS A 308 -19.71 14.27 -2.99
C LYS A 308 -19.42 14.70 -1.56
N TYR A 309 -18.36 14.16 -0.95
CA TYR A 309 -17.88 14.49 0.39
C TYR A 309 -16.62 15.37 0.37
N ASN A 310 -16.19 15.84 -0.81
CA ASN A 310 -14.91 16.53 -1.00
C ASN A 310 -13.71 15.71 -0.51
N ILE A 311 -13.76 14.39 -0.65
CA ILE A 311 -12.66 13.49 -0.26
C ILE A 311 -11.90 13.10 -1.53
N PRO A 312 -10.66 13.56 -1.72
CA PRO A 312 -9.84 13.14 -2.86
C PRO A 312 -9.47 11.66 -2.76
N THR A 313 -9.31 11.04 -3.93
CA THR A 313 -8.83 9.67 -4.08
C THR A 313 -7.38 9.68 -4.52
N PHE A 314 -6.50 9.10 -3.71
CA PHE A 314 -5.15 8.75 -4.11
C PHE A 314 -5.18 7.44 -4.91
N ASN A 315 -5.10 7.55 -6.24
CA ASN A 315 -5.11 6.40 -7.13
C ASN A 315 -3.73 5.72 -7.18
N THR A 316 -3.62 4.52 -6.62
CA THR A 316 -2.36 3.76 -6.57
C THR A 316 -2.08 2.98 -7.86
N HIS A 317 -3.03 2.94 -8.80
CA HIS A 317 -2.97 2.05 -9.96
C HIS A 317 -1.74 2.29 -10.83
N VAL A 318 -1.40 3.56 -11.09
CA VAL A 318 -0.25 3.91 -11.95
C VAL A 318 1.05 3.33 -11.39
N LEU A 319 1.22 3.38 -10.07
CA LEU A 319 2.41 2.86 -9.39
C LEU A 319 2.43 1.33 -9.33
N THR A 320 1.26 0.70 -9.20
CA THR A 320 1.12 -0.77 -9.06
C THR A 320 1.02 -1.50 -10.39
N ASN A 321 0.71 -0.79 -11.48
CA ASN A 321 0.55 -1.41 -12.78
C ASN A 321 1.87 -2.05 -13.22
N HIS A 322 1.78 -3.29 -13.72
CA HIS A 322 2.94 -4.13 -14.08
C HIS A 322 4.00 -4.36 -12.99
N SER A 323 3.77 -3.94 -11.76
CA SER A 323 4.70 -4.17 -10.65
C SER A 323 4.54 -5.58 -10.09
N PHE A 324 5.64 -6.13 -9.57
CA PHE A 324 5.64 -7.44 -8.93
C PHE A 324 5.00 -7.36 -7.54
N SER A 325 3.88 -8.07 -7.38
CA SER A 325 3.26 -8.31 -6.07
C SER A 325 3.60 -9.73 -5.64
N PHE A 326 4.20 -9.87 -4.46
CA PHE A 326 4.78 -11.14 -4.01
C PHE A 326 3.73 -12.21 -3.67
N ASP A 327 2.48 -11.82 -3.41
CA ASP A 327 1.34 -12.73 -3.20
C ASP A 327 0.11 -12.39 -4.06
N GLY A 328 0.27 -11.44 -4.98
CA GLY A 328 -0.78 -10.98 -5.90
C GLY A 328 -1.65 -9.88 -5.36
N THR A 329 -1.49 -9.52 -4.09
CA THR A 329 -2.24 -8.45 -3.42
C THR A 329 -1.30 -7.39 -2.84
N HIS A 330 -0.23 -7.80 -2.17
CA HIS A 330 0.68 -6.95 -1.43
C HIS A 330 1.96 -6.68 -2.20
N PHE A 331 2.58 -5.53 -1.93
CA PHE A 331 3.84 -5.09 -2.51
C PHE A 331 4.86 -4.82 -1.40
N GLY A 332 6.14 -4.89 -1.76
CA GLY A 332 7.26 -4.66 -0.86
C GLY A 332 7.49 -3.18 -0.56
N TYR A 333 8.67 -2.91 0.03
CA TYR A 333 9.05 -1.57 0.45
C TYR A 333 9.09 -0.57 -0.71
N GLY A 334 9.64 -0.93 -1.87
CA GLY A 334 9.87 0.02 -2.97
C GLY A 334 8.59 0.74 -3.43
N LEU A 335 7.51 -0.03 -3.63
CA LEU A 335 6.21 0.54 -4.01
C LEU A 335 5.62 1.39 -2.87
N ASN A 336 5.57 0.83 -1.66
CA ASN A 336 4.94 1.51 -0.52
C ASN A 336 5.72 2.76 -0.10
N HIS A 337 7.04 2.77 -0.27
CA HIS A 337 7.88 3.94 -0.10
C HIS A 337 7.49 5.03 -1.09
N GLN A 338 7.33 4.70 -2.37
CA GLN A 338 6.90 5.70 -3.36
C GLN A 338 5.48 6.21 -3.06
N LEU A 339 4.55 5.34 -2.66
CA LEU A 339 3.22 5.78 -2.19
C LEU A 339 3.34 6.76 -1.03
N ALA A 340 4.19 6.46 -0.04
CA ALA A 340 4.42 7.31 1.12
C ALA A 340 4.97 8.68 0.70
N GLN A 341 5.96 8.72 -0.20
CA GLN A 341 6.52 9.95 -0.75
C GLN A 341 5.47 10.78 -1.50
N THR A 342 4.64 10.15 -2.33
CA THR A 342 3.52 10.80 -3.01
C THR A 342 2.53 11.42 -2.02
N LEU A 343 2.16 10.71 -0.95
CA LEU A 343 1.29 11.28 0.09
C LEU A 343 1.96 12.46 0.81
N LEU A 344 3.24 12.36 1.17
CA LEU A 344 3.95 13.46 1.85
C LEU A 344 3.96 14.73 0.99
N ASN A 345 4.10 14.60 -0.33
CA ASN A 345 3.97 15.72 -1.26
C ASN A 345 2.56 16.32 -1.25
N TYR A 346 1.52 15.48 -1.27
CA TYR A 346 0.14 15.94 -1.15
C TYR A 346 -0.10 16.68 0.19
N ILE A 347 0.39 16.14 1.31
CA ILE A 347 0.29 16.79 2.63
C ILE A 347 1.01 18.14 2.63
N SER A 348 2.15 18.24 1.93
CA SER A 348 2.98 19.45 1.90
C SER A 348 2.32 20.66 1.23
N GLN A 349 1.24 20.48 0.47
CA GLN A 349 0.52 21.59 -0.18
C GLN A 349 -0.57 22.21 0.68
N HIS A 350 -0.89 21.61 1.83
CA HIS A 350 -2.03 22.00 2.64
C HIS A 350 -1.60 22.49 4.02
N GLU A 351 -2.36 23.43 4.57
CA GLU A 351 -2.30 23.81 5.98
C GLU A 351 -3.32 23.00 6.77
N TRP A 352 -2.91 22.52 7.96
CA TRP A 352 -3.67 21.53 8.73
C TRP A 352 -4.10 22.02 10.12
N GLY A 353 -3.65 23.19 10.56
CA GLY A 353 -3.98 23.80 11.86
C GLY A 353 -4.17 25.31 11.76
N ALA A 354 -4.56 25.96 12.86
CA ALA A 354 -4.80 27.41 12.94
C ALA A 354 -3.51 28.18 13.30
N ASP A 355 -3.46 29.50 13.07
CA ASP A 355 -2.38 30.41 13.50
C ASP A 355 -2.23 30.51 15.02
#